data_AF-A0A5N5NJN2-F1
#
_entry.id   AF-A0A5N5NJN2-F1
#
_cell.length_a   1.000
_cell.length_b   1.000
_cell.length_c   1.000
_cell.angle_alpha   90.00
_cell.angle_beta   90.00
_cell.angle_gamma   90.00
#
_symmetry.space_group_name_H-M   'P 1'
#
loop_
_entity.id
_entity.type
_entity.pdbx_description
1 polymer ?
#
loop_
_entity_poly.entity_id
_entity_poly.type
_entity_poly.pdbx_seq_one_letter_code
_entity_poly.pdbx_strand_id
1 'polypeptide(L)'
;MESLYRRFDSYDFNSDARFQEGLKKVNTAASKEDLLKLKIFFYNRFVEPIHLSGYQEWCALPDRSHQVAEEMSRVQDNSGTSDSEKVILPRTDMEAETAQNVQLSFAEVFRMIQAGEEIPGLVKLDIKPCNQPPTSSHMTRMLKPWEK
;
A
#
# COMPACT_ATOMS: atom_id res chain seq x y z
N MET A 1 -23.87 6.92 24.20
CA MET A 1 -23.05 6.12 23.28
C MET A 1 -22.27 7.10 22.42
N GLU A 2 -20.96 7.23 22.63
CA GLU A 2 -20.13 8.13 21.81
C GLU A 2 -19.96 7.52 20.42
N SER A 3 -19.99 8.36 19.37
CA SER A 3 -19.71 7.88 18.03
C SER A 3 -18.26 7.38 17.96
N LEU A 4 -18.05 6.25 17.28
CA LEU A 4 -16.73 5.63 17.09
C LEU A 4 -15.69 6.63 16.55
N TYR A 5 -16.11 7.50 15.64
CA TYR A 5 -15.29 8.59 15.09
C TYR A 5 -14.86 9.63 16.13
N ARG A 6 -15.72 9.94 17.11
CA ARG A 6 -15.38 10.89 18.18
C ARG A 6 -14.33 10.33 19.14
N ARG A 7 -14.36 9.02 19.39
CA ARG A 7 -13.36 8.33 20.21
C ARG A 7 -11.99 8.34 19.53
N PHE A 8 -11.95 8.08 18.22
CA PHE A 8 -10.74 8.21 17.41
C PHE A 8 -10.20 9.66 17.41
N ASP A 9 -11.08 10.65 17.26
CA ASP A 9 -10.68 12.07 17.22
C ASP A 9 -10.12 12.57 18.57
N SER A 10 -10.67 12.06 19.67
CA SER A 10 -10.19 12.36 21.04
C SER A 10 -8.95 11.58 21.47
N TYR A 11 -8.47 10.62 20.66
CA TYR A 11 -7.35 9.77 21.03
C TYR A 11 -6.02 10.51 20.92
N ASP A 12 -5.23 10.49 22.00
CA ASP A 12 -3.95 11.19 22.05
C ASP A 12 -2.79 10.36 21.47
N PHE A 13 -2.58 10.50 20.17
CA PHE A 13 -1.46 9.90 19.44
C PHE A 13 -0.09 10.47 19.82
N ASN A 14 -0.01 11.65 20.44
CA ASN A 14 1.27 12.26 20.81
C ASN A 14 1.84 11.65 22.09
N SER A 15 0.95 11.26 23.01
CA SER A 15 1.34 10.61 24.27
C SER A 15 1.59 9.10 24.14
N ASP A 16 1.08 8.42 23.10
CA ASP A 16 1.35 6.97 22.92
C ASP A 16 2.77 6.73 22.38
N ALA A 17 3.63 6.19 23.26
CA ALA A 17 5.02 5.87 22.96
C ALA A 17 5.20 4.91 21.77
N ARG A 18 4.29 3.95 21.57
CA ARG A 18 4.39 2.96 20.50
C ARG A 18 4.14 3.60 19.15
N PHE A 19 3.17 4.51 19.08
CA PHE A 19 2.88 5.25 17.87
C PHE A 19 4.07 6.17 17.52
N GLN A 20 4.60 6.90 18.49
CA GLN A 20 5.75 7.79 18.29
C GLN A 20 7.03 7.03 17.89
N GLU A 21 7.29 5.88 18.49
CA GLU A 21 8.43 5.04 18.10
C GLU A 21 8.26 4.50 16.67
N GLY A 22 7.05 4.08 16.30
CA GLY A 22 6.73 3.66 14.94
C GLY A 22 6.92 4.79 13.93
N LEU A 23 6.46 6.00 14.25
CA LEU A 23 6.56 7.18 13.40
C LEU A 23 8.02 7.54 13.09
N LYS A 24 8.93 7.39 14.06
CA LYS A 24 10.37 7.64 13.86
C LYS A 24 11.03 6.65 12.89
N LYS A 25 10.49 5.44 12.75
CA LYS A 25 11.00 4.41 11.83
C LYS A 25 10.51 4.63 10.41
N VAL A 26 9.36 5.27 10.24
CA VAL A 26 8.81 5.63 8.94
C VAL A 26 9.45 6.95 8.51
N ASN A 27 10.60 6.86 7.83
CA ASN A 27 11.30 8.01 7.26
C ASN A 27 10.53 8.55 6.05
N THR A 28 9.38 9.17 6.27
CA THR A 28 8.54 9.74 5.22
C THR A 28 8.17 11.16 5.60
N ALA A 29 8.41 12.10 4.69
CA ALA A 29 7.81 13.43 4.76
C ALA A 29 6.29 13.27 4.59
N ALA A 30 5.62 12.91 5.68
CA ALA A 30 4.23 12.49 5.65
C ALA A 30 3.34 13.70 5.30
N SER A 31 2.64 13.61 4.17
CA SER A 31 1.52 14.49 3.89
C SER A 31 0.48 14.35 5.01
N LYS A 32 -0.40 15.34 5.18
CA LYS A 32 -1.49 15.27 6.19
C LYS A 32 -2.35 14.01 6.01
N GLU A 33 -2.53 13.56 4.77
CA GLU A 33 -3.29 12.35 4.43
C GLU A 33 -2.56 11.06 4.85
N ASP A 34 -1.24 11.00 4.65
CA ASP A 34 -0.46 9.82 5.04
C ASP A 34 -0.39 9.68 6.56
N LEU A 35 -0.28 10.81 7.27
CA LEU A 35 -0.36 10.82 8.73
C LEU A 35 -1.73 10.34 9.22
N LEU A 36 -2.83 10.73 8.56
CA LEU A 36 -4.17 10.27 8.90
C LEU A 36 -4.32 8.76 8.67
N LYS A 37 -3.86 8.24 7.52
CA LYS A 37 -3.85 6.81 7.22
C LYS A 37 -3.07 6.02 8.27
N LEU A 38 -1.91 6.53 8.70
CA LEU A 38 -1.09 5.89 9.71
C LEU A 38 -1.76 5.87 11.09
N LYS A 39 -2.39 6.99 11.49
CA LYS A 39 -3.20 7.06 12.72
C LYS A 39 -4.34 6.04 12.71
N ILE A 40 -5.09 5.95 11.61
CA ILE A 40 -6.17 4.97 11.44
C ILE A 40 -5.64 3.55 11.47
N PHE A 41 -4.54 3.26 10.78
CA PHE A 41 -3.93 1.93 10.79
C PHE A 41 -3.53 1.50 12.22
N PHE A 42 -2.87 2.38 12.96
CA PHE A 42 -2.49 2.12 14.35
C PHE A 42 -3.71 1.91 15.24
N TYR A 43 -4.70 2.80 15.14
CA TYR A 43 -5.91 2.73 15.96
C TYR A 43 -6.70 1.44 15.69
N ASN A 44 -6.82 1.03 14.42
CA ASN A 44 -7.42 -0.26 14.03
C ASN A 44 -6.68 -1.46 14.61
N ARG A 45 -5.35 -1.37 14.70
CA ARG A 45 -4.50 -2.46 15.15
C ARG A 45 -4.54 -2.67 16.65
N PHE A 46 -4.72 -1.61 17.43
CA PHE A 46 -4.50 -1.64 18.89
C PHE A 46 -5.67 -1.15 19.74
N VAL A 47 -6.65 -0.42 19.18
CA VAL A 47 -7.76 0.17 19.93
C VAL A 47 -9.09 -0.37 19.44
N GLU A 48 -9.53 0.02 18.25
CA GLU A 48 -10.82 -0.36 17.69
C GLU A 48 -10.84 -0.13 16.17
N PRO A 49 -11.48 -0.99 15.38
CA PRO A 49 -11.58 -0.81 13.94
C PRO A 49 -12.44 0.41 13.54
N ILE A 50 -11.85 1.29 12.74
CA ILE A 50 -12.45 2.46 12.09
C ILE A 50 -12.09 2.48 10.59
N HIS A 51 -13.02 2.93 9.75
CA HIS A 51 -12.79 3.11 8.32
C HIS A 51 -12.40 4.54 7.98
N LEU A 52 -11.41 4.70 7.09
CA LEU A 52 -10.96 6.01 6.60
C LEU A 52 -12.07 6.80 5.90
N SER A 53 -12.83 6.14 5.00
CA SER A 53 -13.93 6.77 4.27
C SER A 53 -15.00 7.31 5.23
N GLY A 54 -15.43 6.50 6.20
CA GLY A 54 -16.42 6.89 7.19
C GLY A 54 -15.96 8.03 8.10
N TYR A 55 -14.66 8.11 8.41
CA TYR A 55 -14.12 9.25 9.17
C TYR A 55 -14.08 10.53 8.32
N GLN A 56 -13.69 10.43 7.05
CA GLN A 56 -13.71 11.58 6.13
C GLN A 56 -15.13 12.13 5.93
N GLU A 57 -16.12 11.24 5.74
CA GLU A 57 -17.53 11.61 5.68
C GLU A 57 -18.00 12.27 6.98
N TRP A 58 -17.61 11.72 8.13
CA TRP A 58 -17.93 12.31 9.43
C TRP A 58 -17.33 13.72 9.61
N CYS A 59 -16.11 13.95 9.13
CA CYS A 59 -15.48 15.27 9.11
C CYS A 59 -16.10 16.24 8.08
N ALA A 60 -16.63 15.72 6.98
CA ALA A 60 -17.25 16.52 5.91
C ALA A 60 -18.69 16.96 6.24
N LEU A 61 -19.31 16.38 7.28
CA LEU A 61 -20.60 16.84 7.76
C LEU A 61 -20.47 18.28 8.32
N PRO A 62 -21.22 19.26 7.80
CA PRO A 62 -21.20 20.62 8.30
C PRO A 62 -21.75 20.64 9.74
N ASP A 63 -20.81 20.88 10.65
CA ASP A 63 -20.86 21.24 12.06
C ASP A 63 -22.12 20.90 12.89
N ARG A 64 -21.89 20.12 13.96
CA ARG A 64 -22.82 19.99 15.10
C ARG A 64 -22.67 21.14 16.11
N SER A 65 -22.00 22.24 15.76
CA SER A 65 -21.78 23.31 16.74
C SER A 65 -21.61 24.73 16.18
N HIS A 66 -22.14 25.11 15.01
CA HIS A 66 -22.38 26.53 14.72
C HIS A 66 -23.56 26.75 13.76
N GLN A 67 -24.74 27.05 14.33
CA GLN A 67 -25.79 27.79 13.63
C GLN A 67 -25.39 29.27 13.59
N VAL A 68 -24.90 29.79 12.46
CA VAL A 68 -25.41 31.03 11.83
C VAL A 68 -24.88 31.16 10.39
N ALA A 69 -25.84 31.19 9.46
CA ALA A 69 -25.92 31.98 8.21
C ALA A 69 -24.93 31.79 7.03
N GLU A 70 -25.56 31.85 5.84
CA GLU A 70 -25.07 31.88 4.44
C GLU A 70 -24.67 30.51 3.86
N GLU A 71 -25.52 29.77 3.12
CA GLU A 71 -26.47 30.09 2.04
C GLU A 71 -25.83 30.50 0.69
N MET A 72 -25.77 29.50 -0.22
CA MET A 72 -25.90 29.55 -1.69
C MET A 72 -24.76 30.02 -2.61
N SER A 73 -24.20 29.06 -3.37
CA SER A 73 -24.31 29.02 -4.86
C SER A 73 -23.65 27.74 -5.41
N ARG A 74 -24.39 26.83 -6.05
CA ARG A 74 -24.79 26.79 -7.49
C ARG A 74 -23.82 25.90 -8.32
N VAL A 75 -24.12 24.60 -8.48
CA VAL A 75 -24.75 23.92 -9.67
C VAL A 75 -23.98 24.09 -11.00
N GLN A 76 -23.51 22.97 -11.56
CA GLN A 76 -23.59 22.47 -12.97
C GLN A 76 -22.30 21.68 -13.33
N ASP A 77 -22.32 20.36 -13.53
CA ASP A 77 -22.88 19.58 -14.66
C ASP A 77 -22.11 19.82 -15.97
N ASN A 78 -21.33 18.83 -16.46
CA ASN A 78 -21.37 18.42 -17.87
C ASN A 78 -20.58 17.14 -18.19
N SER A 79 -21.26 16.31 -18.98
CA SER A 79 -20.79 15.20 -19.82
C SER A 79 -19.64 15.53 -20.78
N GLY A 80 -18.93 14.51 -21.26
CA GLY A 80 -18.08 14.65 -22.45
C GLY A 80 -17.14 13.47 -22.72
N THR A 81 -17.58 12.56 -23.58
CA THR A 81 -16.80 11.52 -24.24
C THR A 81 -15.65 12.10 -25.07
N SER A 82 -14.47 11.49 -25.09
CA SER A 82 -13.62 11.52 -26.30
C SER A 82 -12.61 10.39 -26.34
N ASP A 83 -12.84 9.54 -27.33
CA ASP A 83 -11.95 8.58 -27.94
C ASP A 83 -10.76 9.29 -28.63
N SER A 84 -9.57 8.68 -28.60
CA SER A 84 -8.46 8.99 -29.51
C SER A 84 -7.35 7.96 -29.37
N GLU A 85 -7.34 7.03 -30.33
CA GLU A 85 -6.20 6.22 -30.73
C GLU A 85 -4.96 7.09 -31.02
N LYS A 86 -3.79 6.65 -30.55
CA LYS A 86 -2.52 7.02 -31.19
C LYS A 86 -1.52 5.86 -31.11
N VAL A 87 -1.47 5.12 -32.20
CA VAL A 87 -0.35 4.25 -32.60
C VAL A 87 0.90 5.10 -32.80
N ILE A 88 2.07 4.62 -32.34
CA ILE A 88 3.40 4.65 -33.00
C ILE A 88 4.40 3.84 -32.14
N LEU A 89 4.98 2.79 -32.73
CA LEU A 89 6.28 2.16 -32.42
C LEU A 89 7.28 2.58 -33.55
N PRO A 90 8.63 2.35 -33.51
CA PRO A 90 9.42 1.50 -32.59
C PRO A 90 10.80 2.06 -32.10
N ARG A 91 11.32 1.41 -31.04
CA ARG A 91 12.72 1.04 -30.65
C ARG A 91 13.91 2.00 -30.90
N THR A 92 14.70 2.25 -29.85
CA THR A 92 16.17 2.05 -29.84
C THR A 92 16.65 1.80 -28.40
N ASP A 93 17.55 0.85 -28.22
CA ASP A 93 18.22 0.47 -26.98
C ASP A 93 19.13 1.59 -26.45
N MET A 94 19.12 1.85 -25.12
CA MET A 94 20.31 2.21 -24.34
C MET A 94 19.98 2.32 -22.84
N GLU A 95 20.65 1.44 -22.09
CA GLU A 95 21.21 1.59 -20.73
C GLU A 95 20.43 2.33 -19.64
N ALA A 96 20.00 1.51 -18.68
CA ALA A 96 20.33 1.58 -17.25
C ALA A 96 20.26 2.95 -16.53
N GLU A 97 19.62 2.89 -15.36
CA GLU A 97 19.58 3.93 -14.31
C GLU A 97 18.57 5.05 -14.53
N THR A 98 17.27 4.72 -14.40
CA THR A 98 16.38 5.27 -13.34
C THR A 98 14.92 4.91 -13.65
N ALA A 99 14.53 3.64 -13.55
CA ALA A 99 13.11 3.27 -13.54
C ALA A 99 12.54 3.49 -12.13
N GLN A 100 12.45 4.76 -11.73
CA GLN A 100 11.85 5.15 -10.45
C GLN A 100 10.32 5.00 -10.53
N ASN A 101 9.81 4.01 -9.79
CA ASN A 101 8.47 3.95 -9.21
C ASN A 101 7.30 4.41 -10.10
N VAL A 102 7.22 3.90 -11.34
CA VAL A 102 6.03 4.06 -12.17
C VAL A 102 4.98 3.07 -11.67
N GLN A 103 3.86 3.58 -11.16
CA GLN A 103 2.72 2.72 -10.79
C GLN A 103 2.02 2.25 -12.06
N LEU A 104 2.21 0.98 -12.41
CA LEU A 104 1.52 0.34 -13.54
C LEU A 104 0.18 -0.25 -13.09
N SER A 105 -0.81 -0.22 -13.98
CA SER A 105 -2.07 -0.92 -13.75
C SER A 105 -1.90 -2.43 -13.85
N PHE A 106 -2.80 -3.20 -13.24
CA PHE A 106 -2.77 -4.67 -13.32
C PHE A 106 -2.82 -5.18 -14.77
N ALA A 107 -3.65 -4.57 -15.62
CA ALA A 107 -3.78 -4.96 -17.02
C ALA A 107 -2.48 -4.74 -17.80
N GLU A 108 -1.77 -3.65 -17.49
CA GLU A 108 -0.48 -3.32 -18.08
C GLU A 108 0.58 -4.37 -17.70
N VAL A 109 0.70 -4.67 -16.40
CA VAL A 109 1.60 -5.71 -15.90
C VAL A 109 1.29 -7.06 -16.54
N PHE A 110 0.01 -7.41 -16.68
CA PHE A 110 -0.41 -8.67 -17.30
C PHE A 110 -0.04 -8.75 -18.79
N ARG A 111 -0.19 -7.64 -19.52
CA ARG A 111 0.25 -7.53 -20.92
C ARG A 111 1.76 -7.73 -21.04
N MET A 112 2.54 -7.10 -20.16
CA MET A 112 4.00 -7.23 -20.13
C MET A 112 4.43 -8.68 -19.85
N ILE A 113 3.75 -9.36 -18.92
CA ILE A 113 4.00 -10.79 -18.65
C ILE A 113 3.72 -11.64 -19.90
N GLN A 114 2.59 -11.41 -20.58
CA GLN A 114 2.25 -12.16 -21.80
C GLN A 114 3.22 -11.88 -22.95
N ALA A 115 3.68 -10.64 -23.07
CA ALA A 115 4.67 -10.24 -24.08
C ALA A 115 6.09 -10.69 -23.75
N GLY A 116 6.36 -11.12 -22.50
CA GLY A 116 7.69 -11.46 -22.01
C GLY A 116 8.60 -10.25 -21.78
N GLU A 117 8.00 -9.06 -21.59
CA GLU A 117 8.73 -7.82 -21.31
C GLU A 117 9.15 -7.75 -19.83
N GLU A 118 10.21 -6.98 -19.56
CA GLU A 118 10.70 -6.79 -18.20
C GLU A 118 9.80 -5.86 -17.39
N ILE A 119 9.47 -6.25 -16.16
CA ILE A 119 8.60 -5.45 -15.29
C ILE A 119 9.45 -4.40 -14.56
N PRO A 120 9.13 -3.10 -14.67
CA PRO A 120 9.82 -2.03 -13.97
C PRO A 120 9.84 -2.26 -12.46
N GLY A 121 11.00 -2.00 -11.84
CA GLY A 121 11.21 -2.19 -10.40
C GLY A 121 11.50 -3.63 -9.96
N LEU A 122 11.47 -4.60 -10.89
CA LEU A 122 11.85 -5.98 -10.58
C LEU A 122 13.36 -6.20 -10.79
N VAL A 123 14.04 -6.67 -9.75
CA VAL A 123 15.46 -7.05 -9.81
C VAL A 123 15.57 -8.51 -10.28
N LYS A 124 16.23 -8.74 -11.41
CA LYS A 124 16.57 -10.09 -11.87
C LYS A 124 17.74 -10.63 -11.05
N LEU A 125 17.46 -11.56 -10.15
CA LEU A 125 18.51 -12.28 -9.42
C LEU A 125 19.21 -13.26 -10.37
N ASP A 126 20.54 -13.27 -10.38
CA ASP A 126 21.32 -14.27 -11.11
C ASP A 126 21.33 -15.60 -10.36
N ILE A 127 20.20 -16.31 -10.40
CA ILE A 127 20.04 -17.61 -9.75
C ILE A 127 20.62 -18.67 -10.67
N LYS A 128 21.78 -19.22 -10.29
CA LYS A 128 22.35 -20.40 -10.95
C LYS A 128 21.81 -21.68 -10.33
N PRO A 129 21.41 -22.69 -11.12
CA PRO A 129 21.10 -24.01 -10.60
C PRO A 129 22.30 -24.55 -9.82
N CYS A 130 22.08 -24.99 -8.59
CA CYS A 130 23.16 -25.49 -7.74
C CYS A 130 23.81 -26.74 -8.36
N ASN A 131 23.06 -27.58 -9.10
CA ASN A 131 23.48 -28.80 -9.80
C ASN A 131 24.44 -29.73 -9.01
N GLN A 132 24.59 -29.51 -7.70
CA GLN A 132 25.42 -30.32 -6.84
C GLN A 132 24.67 -31.60 -6.49
N PRO A 133 25.37 -32.74 -6.38
CA PRO A 133 24.77 -33.94 -5.84
C PRO A 133 24.23 -33.67 -4.43
N PRO A 134 23.16 -34.37 -4.00
CA PRO A 134 22.63 -34.21 -2.66
C PRO A 134 23.68 -34.55 -1.59
N THR A 135 23.67 -33.82 -0.47
CA THR A 135 24.54 -34.11 0.68
C THR A 135 24.33 -35.54 1.16
N SER A 136 25.39 -36.33 1.20
CA SER A 136 25.33 -37.71 1.72
C SER A 136 25.07 -37.71 3.22
N SER A 137 24.14 -38.56 3.67
CA SER A 137 23.91 -38.78 5.10
C SER A 137 25.07 -39.56 5.71
N HIS A 138 25.69 -39.00 6.76
CA HIS A 138 26.63 -39.71 7.64
C HIS A 138 25.96 -40.25 8.91
N MET A 139 24.64 -40.14 9.02
CA MET A 139 23.90 -40.60 10.20
C MET A 139 23.85 -42.13 10.22
N THR A 140 24.36 -42.73 11.28
CA THR A 140 24.26 -44.18 11.48
C THR A 140 22.80 -44.57 11.64
N ARG A 141 22.37 -45.59 10.90
CA ARG A 141 21.02 -46.11 11.00
C ARG A 141 20.85 -46.78 12.37
N MET A 142 19.88 -46.30 13.16
CA MET A 142 19.45 -47.04 14.36
C MET A 142 18.84 -48.38 13.93
N LEU A 143 19.45 -49.46 14.36
CA LEU A 143 18.94 -50.81 14.13
C LEU A 143 17.64 -51.01 14.89
N LYS A 144 16.73 -51.79 14.30
CA LYS A 144 15.51 -52.19 14.98
C LYS A 144 15.86 -53.17 16.12
N PRO A 145 15.04 -53.26 17.19
CA PRO A 145 15.33 -54.13 18.32
C PRO A 145 15.52 -55.62 17.98
N TRP A 146 14.97 -56.08 16.86
CA TRP A 146 15.05 -57.46 16.36
C TRP A 146 16.17 -57.70 15.33
N GLU A 147 17.00 -56.69 15.03
CA GLU A 147 18.15 -56.80 14.12
C GLU A 147 19.47 -57.04 14.88
N LYS A 148 19.39 -57.45 16.16
CA LYS A 148 20.54 -57.89 16.97
C LYS A 148 20.75 -59.39 16.87
#